data_AF-A0A1E7NF33-F1
#
_entry.id   AF-A0A1E7NF33-F1
#
_cell.length_a   1.000
_cell.length_b   1.000
_cell.length_c   1.000
_cell.angle_alpha   90.00
_cell.angle_beta   90.00
_cell.angle_gamma   90.00
#
_symmetry.space_group_name_H-M   'P 1'
#
loop_
_entity.id
_entity.type
_entity.pdbx_description
1 polymer ?
#
loop_
_entity_poly.entity_id
_entity_poly.type
_entity_poly.pdbx_seq_one_letter_code
_entity_poly.pdbx_strand_id
1 'polypeptide(L)'
;MISIVETDSSPDEAGGPVDEVLRRVRQQVPDLVIGGVSSAGARVCVTVRIEGSLDPVELEYWAEGRPPFTTADEYSSIAAADPTAAAEAVLSLLRA
;
A
#
# COMPACT_ATOMS: atom_id res chain seq x y z
N MET A 1 -3.76 0.12 24.95
CA MET A 1 -4.52 1.24 24.36
C MET A 1 -3.94 1.43 22.96
N ILE A 2 -4.62 0.92 21.94
CA ILE A 2 -4.15 1.01 20.54
C ILE A 2 -4.60 2.39 20.07
N SER A 3 -3.66 3.31 19.94
CA SER A 3 -3.93 4.63 19.37
C SER A 3 -4.18 4.44 17.88
N ILE A 4 -5.46 4.42 17.50
CA ILE A 4 -5.87 4.55 16.11
C ILE A 4 -5.59 6.02 15.78
N VAL A 5 -4.41 6.31 15.25
CA VAL A 5 -4.16 7.61 14.64
C VAL A 5 -5.02 7.64 13.38
N GLU A 6 -6.16 8.32 13.47
CA GLU A 6 -6.88 8.81 12.30
C GLU A 6 -5.95 9.81 11.63
N THR A 7 -5.05 9.30 10.80
CA THR A 7 -4.20 10.15 9.98
C THR A 7 -5.10 10.74 8.90
N ASP A 8 -5.58 11.95 9.18
CA ASP A 8 -6.10 12.94 8.23
C ASP A 8 -5.01 13.36 7.21
N SER A 9 -4.23 12.41 6.71
CA SER A 9 -3.34 12.62 5.58
C SER A 9 -4.20 12.54 4.35
N SER A 10 -4.75 13.70 3.98
CA SER A 10 -5.18 13.96 2.61
C SER A 10 -4.13 13.39 1.65
N PRO A 11 -4.50 12.51 0.69
CA PRO A 11 -3.56 11.89 -0.25
C PRO A 11 -2.96 12.88 -1.27
N ASP A 12 -3.00 14.19 -0.98
CA ASP A 12 -2.65 15.26 -1.91
C ASP A 12 -1.26 15.87 -1.61
N GLU A 13 -0.69 15.69 -0.40
CA GLU A 13 0.58 16.30 -0.02
C GLU A 13 1.80 15.35 0.05
N ALA A 14 1.62 14.05 -0.12
CA ALA A 14 2.74 13.11 -0.14
C ALA A 14 3.26 12.93 -1.58
N GLY A 15 3.94 13.93 -2.11
CA GLY A 15 4.71 13.81 -3.35
C GLY A 15 5.83 12.77 -3.19
N GLY A 16 5.53 11.49 -3.38
CA GLY A 16 6.45 10.40 -3.12
C GLY A 16 6.18 9.15 -3.95
N PRO A 17 7.13 8.20 -4.01
CA PRO A 17 7.00 7.05 -4.90
C PRO A 17 5.91 6.07 -4.46
N VAL A 18 5.60 5.95 -3.16
CA VAL A 18 4.43 5.19 -2.66
C VAL A 18 3.10 5.77 -3.14
N ASP A 19 2.98 7.10 -3.23
CA ASP A 19 1.76 7.75 -3.72
C ASP A 19 1.54 7.43 -5.19
N GLU A 20 2.62 7.38 -5.98
CA GLU A 20 2.54 6.90 -7.37
C GLU A 20 2.08 5.43 -7.45
N VAL A 21 2.46 4.57 -6.50
CA VAL A 21 1.94 3.20 -6.40
C VAL A 21 0.43 3.24 -6.18
N LEU A 22 -0.01 3.90 -5.11
CA LEU A 22 -1.43 3.94 -4.73
C LEU A 22 -2.29 4.61 -5.80
N ARG A 23 -1.80 5.67 -6.43
CA ARG A 23 -2.47 6.36 -7.55
C ARG A 23 -2.69 5.42 -8.73
N ARG A 24 -1.67 4.63 -9.12
CA ARG A 24 -1.79 3.67 -10.22
C ARG A 24 -2.73 2.52 -9.89
N VAL A 25 -2.68 2.02 -8.67
CA VAL A 25 -3.61 0.98 -8.21
C VAL A 25 -5.04 1.51 -8.25
N ARG A 26 -5.30 2.71 -7.71
CA ARG A 26 -6.62 3.37 -7.73
C ARG A 26 -7.16 3.63 -9.13
N GLN A 27 -6.30 3.95 -10.10
CA GLN A 27 -6.72 4.13 -11.49
C GLN A 27 -7.28 2.84 -12.12
N GLN A 28 -6.84 1.68 -11.66
CA GLN A 28 -7.31 0.39 -12.14
C GLN A 28 -8.35 -0.27 -11.22
N VAL A 29 -8.38 0.13 -9.95
CA VAL A 29 -9.27 -0.37 -8.90
C VAL A 29 -9.83 0.86 -8.17
N PRO A 30 -10.89 1.49 -8.71
CA PRO A 30 -11.45 2.71 -8.10
C PRO A 30 -12.01 2.46 -6.70
N ASP A 31 -12.43 1.22 -6.42
CA ASP A 31 -12.93 0.77 -5.12
C ASP A 31 -11.81 0.41 -4.12
N LEU A 32 -10.57 0.85 -4.35
CA LEU A 32 -9.45 0.59 -3.45
C LEU A 32 -9.59 1.39 -2.15
N VAL A 33 -9.70 0.68 -1.03
CA VAL A 33 -9.73 1.25 0.32
C VAL A 33 -8.44 0.96 1.07
N ILE A 34 -7.97 1.94 1.84
CA ILE A 34 -6.82 1.78 2.74
C ILE A 34 -7.36 1.31 4.09
N GLY A 35 -7.01 0.07 4.47
CA GLY A 35 -7.45 -0.57 5.71
C GLY A 35 -6.66 -0.12 6.94
N GLY A 36 -5.44 0.37 6.75
CA GLY A 36 -4.62 0.88 7.85
C GLY A 36 -3.21 1.22 7.41
N VAL A 37 -2.53 2.00 8.24
CA VAL A 37 -1.12 2.32 8.09
C VAL A 37 -0.42 2.02 9.41
N SER A 38 0.62 1.22 9.37
CA SER A 38 1.48 0.88 10.51
C SER A 38 2.91 1.28 10.21
N SER A 39 3.67 1.70 11.21
CA SER A 39 5.08 1.99 11.05
C SER A 39 5.91 1.37 12.18
N ALA A 40 7.04 0.79 11.81
CA ALA A 40 7.99 0.15 12.70
C ALA A 40 9.40 0.63 12.37
N GLY A 41 9.91 1.59 13.15
CA GLY A 41 11.19 2.23 12.88
C GLY A 41 11.15 3.00 11.55
N ALA A 42 12.03 2.65 10.63
CA ALA A 42 12.10 3.25 9.29
C ALA A 42 11.23 2.52 8.24
N ARG A 43 10.43 1.52 8.65
CA ARG A 43 9.53 0.80 7.75
C ARG A 43 8.09 1.22 7.99
N VAL A 44 7.35 1.35 6.90
CA VAL A 44 5.92 1.66 6.90
C VAL A 44 5.21 0.57 6.11
N CYS A 45 4.12 0.04 6.66
CA CYS A 45 3.23 -0.90 6.02
C CYS A 45 1.87 -0.25 5.84
N VAL A 46 1.35 -0.27 4.61
CA VAL A 46 0.01 0.20 4.26
C VAL A 46 -0.81 -1.00 3.83
N THR A 47 -1.89 -1.27 4.54
CA THR A 47 -2.84 -2.30 4.16
C THR A 47 -3.86 -1.71 3.21
N VAL A 48 -4.02 -2.30 2.03
CA VAL A 48 -5.01 -1.92 1.02
C VAL A 48 -5.91 -3.11 0.69
N ARG A 49 -7.15 -2.86 0.30
CA ARG A 49 -8.08 -3.90 -0.15
C ARG A 49 -9.11 -3.30 -1.11
N ILE A 50 -9.85 -4.16 -1.80
CA ILE A 50 -11.04 -3.74 -2.56
C ILE A 50 -12.20 -3.57 -1.58
N GLU A 51 -13.02 -2.53 -1.74
CA GLU A 51 -14.25 -2.35 -0.97
C GLU A 51 -15.14 -3.60 -1.08
N GLY A 52 -15.53 -4.15 0.07
CA GLY A 52 -16.29 -5.40 0.13
C GLY A 52 -15.44 -6.69 0.09
N SER A 53 -14.13 -6.60 -0.15
CA SER A 53 -13.22 -7.74 -0.04
C SER A 53 -12.73 -7.95 1.40
N LEU A 54 -12.56 -9.22 1.75
CA LEU A 54 -11.96 -9.65 3.02
C LEU A 54 -10.45 -9.87 2.91
N ASP A 55 -9.91 -9.91 1.69
CA ASP A 55 -8.50 -10.22 1.42
C ASP A 55 -7.69 -8.92 1.31
N PRO A 56 -6.95 -8.53 2.37
CA PRO A 56 -6.07 -7.39 2.32
C PRO A 56 -4.75 -7.72 1.63
N VAL A 57 -4.20 -6.71 0.99
CA VAL A 57 -2.83 -6.69 0.48
C VAL A 57 -2.04 -5.65 1.25
N GLU A 58 -0.91 -6.04 1.79
CA GLU A 58 0.03 -5.19 2.50
C GLU A 58 1.08 -4.65 1.54
N LEU A 59 1.35 -3.35 1.61
CA LEU A 59 2.43 -2.67 0.91
C LEU A 59 3.41 -2.10 1.94
N GLU A 60 4.55 -2.77 2.08
CA GLU A 60 5.67 -2.31 2.90
C GLU A 60 6.64 -1.46 2.07
N TYR A 61 7.14 -0.38 2.66
CA TYR A 61 8.16 0.51 2.10
C TYR A 61 8.99 1.19 3.20
N TRP A 62 10.09 1.82 2.81
CA TRP A 62 10.92 2.58 3.74
C TRP A 62 10.41 4.01 3.92
N ALA A 63 10.76 4.62 5.06
CA ALA A 63 10.46 6.01 5.38
C ALA A 63 10.72 6.92 4.17
N GLU A 64 9.86 7.93 4.00
CA GLU A 64 9.79 8.78 2.79
C GLU A 64 9.20 8.10 1.55
N GLY A 65 8.53 6.94 1.68
CA GLY A 65 7.87 6.27 0.56
C GLY A 65 8.83 5.62 -0.43
N ARG A 66 10.07 5.37 -0.01
CA ARG A 66 11.17 4.97 -0.89
C ARG A 66 11.24 3.45 -1.10
N PRO A 67 11.72 2.99 -2.27
CA PRO A 67 12.03 1.60 -2.49
C PRO A 67 13.15 1.10 -1.55
N PRO A 68 13.29 -0.23 -1.37
CA PRO A 68 12.46 -1.27 -1.99
C PRO A 68 11.04 -1.35 -1.42
N PHE A 69 10.10 -1.70 -2.28
CA PHE A 69 8.72 -2.02 -1.91
C PHE A 69 8.58 -3.53 -1.74
N THR A 70 7.76 -3.95 -0.79
CA THR A 70 7.33 -5.34 -0.67
C THR A 70 5.82 -5.36 -0.62
N THR A 71 5.20 -6.11 -1.51
CA THR A 71 3.76 -6.32 -1.49
C THR A 71 3.47 -7.74 -1.05
N ALA A 72 2.57 -7.95 -0.09
CA ALA A 72 2.24 -9.27 0.41
C ALA A 72 0.74 -9.43 0.67
N ASP A 73 0.26 -10.67 0.58
CA ASP A 73 -1.02 -11.12 1.11
C ASP A 73 -0.76 -12.23 2.15
N GLU A 74 -1.81 -12.94 2.58
CA GLU A 74 -1.69 -14.06 3.53
C GLU A 74 -0.78 -15.19 3.01
N TYR A 75 -0.71 -15.39 1.69
CA TYR A 75 -0.06 -16.53 1.05
C TYR A 75 1.20 -16.19 0.25
N SER A 76 1.33 -14.96 -0.26
CA SER A 76 2.43 -14.58 -1.13
C SER A 76 3.08 -13.26 -0.75
N SER A 77 4.35 -13.10 -1.14
CA SER A 77 5.07 -11.83 -1.06
C SER A 77 5.88 -11.59 -2.33
N ILE A 78 5.85 -10.35 -2.81
CA ILE A 78 6.45 -9.90 -4.06
C ILE A 78 7.29 -8.66 -3.75
N ALA A 79 8.60 -8.75 -3.97
CA ALA A 79 9.49 -7.60 -3.86
C ALA A 79 9.46 -6.79 -5.17
N ALA A 80 9.42 -5.47 -5.05
CA ALA A 80 9.45 -4.54 -6.16
C ALA A 80 10.51 -3.45 -5.95
N ALA A 81 11.34 -3.25 -6.97
CA ALA A 81 12.43 -2.27 -6.92
C ALA A 81 11.95 -0.83 -7.20
N ASP A 82 10.80 -0.67 -7.84
CA ASP A 82 10.29 0.59 -8.37
C ASP A 82 8.78 0.71 -8.12
N PRO A 83 8.22 1.94 -8.07
CA PRO A 83 6.80 2.14 -7.83
C PRO A 83 5.90 1.54 -8.93
N THR A 84 6.39 1.41 -10.17
CA THR A 84 5.64 0.72 -11.23
C THR A 84 5.47 -0.76 -10.93
N ALA A 85 6.56 -1.44 -10.61
CA ALA A 85 6.54 -2.87 -10.28
C ALA A 85 5.72 -3.15 -9.01
N ALA A 86 5.78 -2.25 -8.02
CA ALA A 86 4.99 -2.37 -6.79
C ALA A 86 3.49 -2.24 -7.08
N ALA A 87 3.08 -1.32 -7.96
CA ALA A 87 1.69 -1.17 -8.34
C ALA A 87 1.17 -2.42 -9.08
N GLU A 88 1.97 -2.99 -9.99
CA GLU A 88 1.62 -4.24 -10.67
C GLU A 88 1.52 -5.42 -9.71
N ALA A 89 2.42 -5.51 -8.72
CA ALA A 89 2.36 -6.53 -7.67
C ALA A 89 1.08 -6.42 -6.84
N VAL A 90 0.74 -5.21 -6.37
CA VAL A 90 -0.51 -4.94 -5.64
C VAL A 90 -1.72 -5.34 -6.47
N LEU A 91 -1.77 -4.92 -7.74
CA LEU A 91 -2.88 -5.26 -8.63
C LEU A 91 -2.99 -6.76 -8.91
N SER A 92 -1.87 -7.45 -9.03
CA SER A 92 -1.85 -8.89 -9.22
C SER A 92 -2.43 -9.62 -8.01
N LEU A 93 -2.10 -9.17 -6.79
CA LEU A 93 -2.59 -9.78 -5.55
C LEU A 93 -4.06 -9.43 -5.25
N LEU A 94 -4.49 -8.21 -5.54
CA LEU A 94 -5.89 -7.80 -5.35
C LEU A 94 -6.87 -8.49 -6.32
N ARG A 95 -6.37 -9.07 -7.42
CA ARG A 95 -7.17 -9.75 -8.45
C ARG A 95 -7.01 -11.28 -8.44
N ALA A 96 -6.12 -11.81 -7.59
CA ALA A 96 -5.90 -13.25 -7.43
C ALA A 96 -7.07 -13.90 -6.69
#